data_AF-A0AAV4H8K0-F1
#
_entry.id   AF-A0AAV4H8K0-F1
#
_cell.length_a   1.000
_cell.length_b   1.000
_cell.length_c   1.000
_cell.angle_alpha   90.00
_cell.angle_beta   90.00
_cell.angle_gamma   90.00
#
_symmetry.space_group_name_H-M   'P 1'
#
loop_
_entity.id
_entity.type
_entity.pdbx_description
1 polymer ?
#
loop_
_entity_poly.entity_id
_entity_poly.type
_entity_poly.pdbx_seq_one_letter_code
_entity_poly.pdbx_strand_id
1 'polypeptide(L)'
;MAVIPQIPLPYLDSDNPNKQKAFDEWKDFMSSYLTINKIAKAEMWNYKLLSSGPKGRDLLLASGISEEVKKDPENVWAVFKNHLIEKLNKWV
;
A
#
# COMPACT_ATOMS: atom_id res chain seq x y z
N MET A 1 18.80 -27.91 1.49
CA MET A 1 18.02 -26.75 1.00
C MET A 1 17.76 -25.85 2.19
N ALA A 2 18.25 -24.61 2.20
CA ALA A 2 17.94 -23.67 3.28
C ALA A 2 16.46 -23.29 3.15
N VAL A 3 15.69 -23.43 4.24
CA VAL A 3 14.33 -22.90 4.31
C VAL A 3 14.49 -21.38 4.39
N ILE A 4 14.11 -20.67 3.34
CA ILE A 4 14.04 -19.21 3.36
C ILE A 4 12.85 -18.88 4.26
N PRO A 5 13.04 -18.19 5.41
CA PRO A 5 11.92 -17.79 6.25
C PRO A 5 10.97 -16.93 5.43
N GLN A 6 9.69 -17.31 5.40
CA GLN A 6 8.68 -16.54 4.69
C GLN A 6 8.43 -15.27 5.49
N ILE A 7 8.94 -14.14 4.98
CA ILE A 7 8.71 -12.83 5.61
C ILE A 7 7.20 -12.59 5.61
N PRO A 8 6.58 -12.26 6.76
CA PRO A 8 5.16 -11.95 6.78
C PRO A 8 4.90 -10.70 5.93
N LEU A 9 3.80 -10.72 5.17
CA LEU A 9 3.37 -9.55 4.42
C LEU A 9 3.05 -8.44 5.43
N PRO A 10 3.70 -7.26 5.35
CA PRO A 10 3.31 -6.11 6.14
C PRO A 10 1.85 -5.76 5.89
N TYR A 11 1.19 -5.04 6.80
CA TYR A 11 -0.19 -4.63 6.61
C TYR A 11 -0.38 -3.17 7.01
N LEU A 12 -1.36 -2.52 6.39
CA LEU A 12 -1.74 -1.17 6.76
C LEU A 12 -2.55 -1.20 8.05
N ASP A 13 -2.04 -0.55 9.11
CA ASP A 13 -2.81 -0.31 10.34
C ASP A 13 -3.85 0.80 10.11
N SER A 14 -4.98 0.40 9.54
CA SER A 14 -6.07 1.32 9.20
C SER A 14 -6.79 1.89 10.41
N ASP A 15 -6.57 1.35 11.62
CA ASP A 15 -7.25 1.75 12.85
C ASP A 15 -6.40 2.71 13.69
N ASN A 16 -5.11 2.86 13.37
CA ASN A 16 -4.22 3.86 13.97
C ASN A 16 -4.84 5.28 13.91
N PRO A 17 -4.89 6.04 15.01
CA PRO A 17 -5.42 7.40 15.01
C PRO A 17 -4.58 8.36 14.15
N ASN A 18 -3.27 8.12 14.01
CA ASN A 18 -2.39 8.90 13.17
C ASN A 18 -2.24 8.23 11.79
N LYS A 19 -3.12 8.60 10.85
CA LYS A 19 -3.16 8.03 9.49
C LYS A 19 -1.88 8.27 8.69
N GLN A 20 -1.21 9.41 8.91
CA GLN A 20 0.08 9.71 8.27
C GLN A 20 1.14 8.71 8.72
N LYS A 21 1.29 8.54 10.05
CA LYS A 21 2.24 7.58 10.61
C LYS A 21 1.98 6.15 10.13
N ALA A 22 0.71 5.72 10.16
CA ALA A 22 0.34 4.38 9.72
C ALA A 22 0.67 4.15 8.23
N PHE A 23 0.45 5.16 7.38
CA PHE A 23 0.81 5.08 5.97
C PHE A 23 2.34 5.03 5.77
N ASP A 24 3.11 5.87 6.48
CA ASP A 24 4.56 5.93 6.34
C ASP A 24 5.22 4.62 6.81
N GLU A 25 4.84 4.10 7.98
CA GLU A 25 5.34 2.81 8.49
C GLU A 25 4.98 1.67 7.52
N TRP A 26 3.75 1.65 7.03
CA TRP A 26 3.31 0.66 6.06
C TRP A 26 4.10 0.73 4.76
N LYS A 27 4.31 1.93 4.21
CA LYS A 27 5.06 2.16 2.97
C LYS A 27 6.51 1.70 3.11
N ASP A 28 7.16 2.00 4.23
CA ASP A 28 8.55 1.61 4.48
C ASP A 28 8.67 0.09 4.56
N PHE A 29 7.86 -0.58 5.40
CA PHE A 29 7.90 -2.03 5.53
C PHE A 29 7.55 -2.75 4.23
N MET A 30 6.54 -2.27 3.49
CA MET A 30 6.20 -2.84 2.18
C MET A 30 7.31 -2.65 1.15
N SER A 31 7.98 -1.49 1.14
CA SER A 31 9.08 -1.26 0.20
C SER A 31 10.26 -2.20 0.49
N SER A 32 10.59 -2.43 1.76
CA SER A 32 11.57 -3.45 2.16
C SER A 32 11.13 -4.85 1.77
N TYR A 33 9.87 -5.22 2.04
CA TYR A 33 9.32 -6.53 1.67
C TYR A 33 9.44 -6.81 0.17
N LEU A 34 8.99 -5.86 -0.67
CA LEU A 34 9.04 -5.99 -2.12
C LEU A 34 10.48 -6.12 -2.64
N THR A 35 11.41 -5.37 -2.04
CA THR A 35 12.83 -5.39 -2.40
C THR A 35 13.49 -6.71 -2.03
N ILE A 36 13.30 -7.19 -0.80
CA ILE A 36 13.91 -8.44 -0.31
C ILE A 36 13.41 -9.64 -1.11
N ASN A 37 12.11 -9.67 -1.43
CA ASN A 37 11.50 -10.74 -2.22
C ASN A 37 11.71 -10.57 -3.74
N LYS A 38 12.40 -9.52 -4.19
CA LYS A 38 12.68 -9.23 -5.62
C LYS A 38 11.42 -9.24 -6.49
N ILE A 39 10.31 -8.70 -5.96
CA ILE A 39 9.03 -8.65 -6.67
C ILE A 39 9.16 -7.78 -7.92
N ALA A 40 8.67 -8.26 -9.06
CA ALA A 40 8.69 -7.49 -10.29
C ALA A 40 7.85 -6.22 -10.16
N LYS A 41 8.32 -5.10 -10.72
CA LYS A 41 7.65 -3.79 -10.63
C LYS A 41 6.16 -3.86 -11.02
N ALA A 42 5.85 -4.62 -12.07
CA ALA A 42 4.50 -4.84 -12.57
C ALA A 42 3.57 -5.62 -11.61
N GLU A 43 4.13 -6.35 -10.65
CA GLU A 43 3.39 -7.17 -9.68
C GLU A 43 3.28 -6.51 -8.31
N MET A 44 4.12 -5.50 -8.02
CA MET A 44 4.17 -4.81 -6.72
C MET A 44 2.81 -4.28 -6.27
N TRP A 45 1.95 -3.85 -7.20
CA TRP A 45 0.62 -3.34 -6.87
C TRP A 45 -0.30 -4.40 -6.24
N ASN A 46 -0.19 -5.67 -6.65
CA ASN A 46 -0.96 -6.78 -6.08
C ASN A 46 -0.66 -6.93 -4.59
N TYR A 47 0.63 -6.86 -4.24
CA TYR A 47 1.08 -6.96 -2.86
C TYR A 47 0.61 -5.77 -2.03
N LYS A 48 0.65 -4.55 -2.59
CA LYS A 48 0.08 -3.36 -1.92
C LYS A 48 -1.41 -3.52 -1.66
N LEU A 49 -2.17 -4.02 -2.64
CA LEU A 49 -3.60 -4.29 -2.49
C LEU A 49 -3.86 -5.31 -1.38
N LEU A 50 -3.21 -6.47 -1.43
CA LEU A 50 -3.36 -7.53 -0.43
C LEU A 50 -3.00 -7.05 0.98
N SER A 51 -1.92 -6.29 1.08
CA SER A 51 -1.40 -5.72 2.32
C SER A 51 -2.30 -4.61 2.90
N SER A 52 -3.02 -3.88 2.05
CA SER A 52 -3.92 -2.79 2.46
C SER A 52 -5.27 -3.25 3.03
N GLY A 53 -5.59 -4.55 2.90
CA GLY A 53 -6.83 -5.14 3.39
C GLY A 53 -8.10 -4.63 2.69
N PRO A 54 -9.30 -4.98 3.21
CA PRO A 54 -10.58 -4.63 2.60
C PRO A 54 -10.79 -3.11 2.41
N LYS A 55 -10.45 -2.30 3.41
CA LYS A 55 -10.56 -0.84 3.31
C LYS A 55 -9.68 -0.26 2.21
N GLY A 56 -8.48 -0.81 2.03
CA GLY A 56 -7.57 -0.36 0.98
C GLY A 56 -8.02 -0.78 -0.42
N ARG A 57 -8.64 -1.96 -0.55
CA ARG A 57 -9.33 -2.38 -1.78
C ARG A 57 -10.44 -1.40 -2.16
N ASP A 58 -11.30 -1.05 -1.20
CA ASP A 58 -12.42 -0.13 -1.44
C ASP A 58 -11.94 1.26 -1.87
N LEU A 59 -10.83 1.74 -1.28
CA LEU A 59 -10.18 2.99 -1.69
C LEU A 59 -9.66 2.96 -3.13
N LEU A 60 -9.01 1.87 -3.54
CA LEU A 60 -8.51 1.72 -4.90
C LEU A 60 -9.64 1.59 -5.93
N LEU A 61 -10.76 0.96 -5.55
CA LEU A 61 -11.95 0.93 -6.40
C LEU A 61 -12.59 2.31 -6.51
N ALA A 62 -12.72 3.03 -5.39
CA ALA A 62 -13.30 4.37 -5.35
C ALA A 62 -12.45 5.43 -6.07
N SER A 63 -11.14 5.23 -6.19
CA SER A 63 -10.25 6.16 -6.88
C SER A 63 -10.37 6.13 -8.41
N GLY A 64 -11.02 5.10 -8.98
CA GLY A 64 -11.20 4.96 -10.43
C GLY A 64 -9.89 4.76 -11.20
N ILE A 65 -8.81 4.34 -10.53
CA ILE A 65 -7.52 4.10 -11.16
C ILE A 65 -7.61 2.94 -12.17
N SER A 66 -7.21 3.18 -13.42
CA SER A 66 -7.26 2.15 -14.47
C SER A 66 -6.19 1.07 -14.27
N GLU A 67 -6.37 -0.10 -14.89
CA GLU A 67 -5.39 -1.20 -14.83
C GLU A 67 -4.01 -0.80 -15.36
N GLU A 68 -3.95 0.08 -16.36
CA GLU A 68 -2.71 0.60 -16.90
C GLU A 68 -1.97 1.49 -15.89
N VAL A 69 -2.72 2.29 -15.12
CA VAL A 69 -2.15 3.21 -14.13
C VAL A 69 -1.69 2.44 -12.88
N LYS A 70 -2.32 1.30 -12.56
CA LYS A 70 -1.87 0.37 -11.49
C LYS A 70 -0.51 -0.27 -11.75
N LYS A 71 -0.08 -0.36 -13.01
CA LYS A 71 1.23 -0.92 -13.38
C LYS A 71 2.41 -0.07 -12.89
N ASP A 72 2.18 1.22 -12.62
CA ASP A 72 3.16 2.01 -11.88
C ASP A 72 2.88 1.93 -10.38
N PRO A 73 3.76 1.28 -9.60
CA PRO A 73 3.61 1.21 -8.15
C PRO A 73 3.52 2.59 -7.47
N GLU A 74 4.10 3.66 -8.04
CA GLU A 74 4.04 4.98 -7.41
C GLU A 74 2.64 5.60 -7.46
N ASN A 75 1.87 5.32 -8.52
CA ASN A 75 0.49 5.79 -8.62
C ASN A 75 -0.39 5.19 -7.51
N VAL A 76 -0.14 3.92 -7.18
CA VAL A 76 -0.86 3.23 -6.10
C VAL A 76 -0.55 3.88 -4.74
N TRP A 77 0.72 4.25 -4.48
CA TRP A 77 1.08 4.98 -3.27
C TRP A 77 0.39 6.34 -3.19
N ALA A 78 0.31 7.07 -4.30
CA ALA A 78 -0.36 8.35 -4.35
C ALA A 78 -1.86 8.25 -4.01
N VAL A 79 -2.56 7.21 -4.50
CA VAL A 79 -3.96 6.99 -4.14
C VAL A 79 -4.15 6.82 -2.64
N PHE A 80 -3.33 5.95 -2.01
CA PHE A 80 -3.40 5.72 -0.57
C PHE A 80 -3.06 6.98 0.22
N LYS A 81 -2.01 7.70 -0.18
CA LYS A 81 -1.62 8.95 0.46
C LYS A 81 -2.76 9.98 0.43
N ASN A 82 -3.32 10.24 -0.75
CA ASN A 82 -4.36 11.25 -0.92
C ASN A 82 -5.66 10.88 -0.18
N HIS A 83 -6.03 9.59 -0.15
CA HIS A 83 -7.27 9.18 0.49
C HIS A 83 -7.17 9.00 2.01
N LEU A 84 -6.03 8.55 2.53
CA LEU A 84 -5.83 8.32 3.97
C LEU A 84 -5.43 9.60 4.71
N ILE A 85 -4.66 10.49 4.06
CA ILE A 85 -4.08 11.66 4.71
C ILE A 85 -4.85 12.95 4.33
N GLU A 86 -5.13 13.20 3.04
CA GLU A 86 -5.64 14.52 2.63
C GLU A 86 -7.12 14.75 2.95
N LYS A 87 -7.93 13.69 3.13
CA LYS A 87 -9.34 13.86 3.55
C LYS A 87 -9.50 14.46 4.96
N LEU A 88 -8.45 14.42 5.80
CA LEU A 88 -8.47 15.04 7.13
C LEU A 88 -8.31 16.58 7.08
N ASN A 89 -7.78 17.15 6.00
CA ASN A 89 -7.45 18.58 5.92
C ASN A 89 -8.43 19.44 5.09
N LYS A 90 -9.58 18.92 4.66
CA LYS A 90 -10.55 19.69 3.86
C LYS A 90 -11.72 20.32 4.63
N TRP A 91 -11.63 20.35 5.96
CA TRP A 91 -12.55 21.11 6.81
C TRP A 91 -11.77 21.98 7.80
N VAL A 92 -11.16 23.05 7.28
CA VAL A 92 -10.80 24.25 8.06
C VAL A 92 -11.34 25.45 7.30
#